data_AF-A0A2P8C8Z6-F1
#
_entry.id   AF-A0A2P8C8Z6-F1
#
_cell.length_a   1.000
_cell.length_b   1.000
_cell.length_c   1.000
_cell.angle_alpha   90.00
_cell.angle_beta   90.00
_cell.angle_gamma   90.00
#
_symmetry.space_group_name_H-M   'P 1'
#
loop_
_entity.id
_entity.type
_entity.pdbx_description
1 polymer ?
#
loop_
_entity_poly.entity_id
_entity_poly.type
_entity_poly.pdbx_seq_one_letter_code
_entity_poly.pdbx_strand_id
1 'polypeptide(L)'
;MTTQEALAILHKTQDGIPFDALDFLYRQPTGKELEEKIIFHLEHAYDEALMLKKNGQFSNLPLWYAILAEAHATRKMADAVVKLFTTPDAPDWDILNEQGLYLVGLLAEKFPEVIDTFLDAIAKEVKEEHETPYLFLYECLAFADNTHAKKVSALLKDKKTKWRELLAVQAAEAGMTECEPALQAFYEEYEQHTQTGTEENRIRVEIAYALEVLKKGEKHPNSYYLQRGEWKNHYQQLAPLFETEKPMLAGITSNVGRNDLCPCGSGKKYKHCCMKKIQGN
;
A
#
# COMPACT_ATOMS: atom_id res chain seq x y z
N MET A 1 -22.59 9.75 -22.21
CA MET A 1 -22.62 9.29 -20.82
C MET A 1 -22.69 10.51 -19.93
N THR A 2 -23.62 10.55 -18.98
CA THR A 2 -23.69 11.55 -17.91
C THR A 2 -22.96 11.04 -16.66
N THR A 3 -22.65 11.91 -15.70
CA THR A 3 -22.07 11.50 -14.41
C THR A 3 -22.96 10.48 -13.69
N GLN A 4 -24.27 10.67 -13.70
CA GLN A 4 -25.21 9.73 -13.10
C GLN A 4 -25.22 8.37 -13.80
N GLU A 5 -25.16 8.35 -15.13
CA GLU A 5 -25.04 7.12 -15.90
C GLU A 5 -23.73 6.38 -15.59
N ALA A 6 -22.60 7.10 -15.53
CA ALA A 6 -21.31 6.51 -15.22
C ALA A 6 -21.27 5.91 -13.80
N LEU A 7 -21.76 6.65 -12.80
CA LEU A 7 -21.88 6.16 -11.43
C LEU A 7 -22.80 4.94 -11.33
N ALA A 8 -23.92 4.94 -12.07
CA ALA A 8 -24.81 3.80 -12.13
C ALA A 8 -24.16 2.57 -12.78
N ILE A 9 -23.27 2.75 -13.76
CA ILE A 9 -22.47 1.67 -14.34
C ILE A 9 -21.55 1.09 -13.27
N LEU A 10 -20.76 1.92 -12.56
CA LEU A 10 -19.85 1.44 -11.50
C LEU A 10 -20.57 0.56 -10.46
N HIS A 11 -21.78 0.95 -10.06
CA HIS A 11 -22.59 0.25 -9.06
C HIS A 11 -23.26 -1.03 -9.58
N LYS A 12 -23.45 -1.15 -10.90
CA LYS A 12 -24.11 -2.31 -11.52
C LYS A 12 -23.12 -3.32 -12.10
N THR A 13 -21.88 -2.92 -12.34
CA THR A 13 -20.85 -3.82 -12.88
C THR A 13 -20.57 -4.96 -11.91
N GLN A 14 -20.86 -6.19 -12.35
CA GLN A 14 -20.56 -7.43 -11.62
C GLN A 14 -19.23 -8.00 -12.09
N ASP A 15 -19.09 -8.17 -13.41
CA ASP A 15 -17.90 -8.71 -14.06
C ASP A 15 -17.11 -7.63 -14.78
N GLY A 16 -15.78 -7.79 -14.78
CA GLY A 16 -14.85 -6.92 -15.46
C GLY A 16 -14.61 -5.57 -14.78
N ILE A 17 -13.73 -4.80 -15.38
CA ILE A 17 -13.42 -3.43 -14.97
C ILE A 17 -14.29 -2.48 -15.82
N PRO A 18 -15.07 -1.56 -15.22
CA PRO A 18 -15.91 -0.62 -15.95
C PRO A 18 -15.10 0.55 -16.54
N PHE A 19 -14.15 0.25 -17.44
CA PHE A 19 -13.17 1.20 -17.97
C PHE A 19 -13.78 2.48 -18.53
N ASP A 20 -14.86 2.38 -19.32
CA ASP A 20 -15.47 3.56 -19.94
C ASP A 20 -16.09 4.50 -18.91
N ALA A 21 -16.73 3.94 -17.88
CA ALA A 21 -17.33 4.74 -16.80
C ALA A 21 -16.26 5.36 -15.90
N LEU A 22 -15.20 4.60 -15.57
CA LEU A 22 -14.05 5.11 -14.82
C LEU A 22 -13.34 6.23 -15.58
N ASP A 23 -12.98 6.02 -16.85
CA ASP A 23 -12.30 7.03 -17.69
C ASP A 23 -13.15 8.28 -17.89
N PHE A 24 -14.47 8.13 -18.01
CA PHE A 24 -15.39 9.27 -18.08
C PHE A 24 -15.37 10.09 -16.78
N LEU A 25 -15.50 9.43 -15.61
CA LEU A 25 -15.51 10.09 -14.30
C LEU A 25 -14.15 10.70 -13.97
N TYR A 26 -13.06 9.99 -14.25
CA TYR A 26 -11.67 10.42 -14.02
C TYR A 26 -11.35 11.76 -14.71
N ARG A 27 -11.97 12.04 -15.87
CA ARG A 27 -11.78 13.29 -16.63
C ARG A 27 -12.71 14.43 -16.20
N GLN A 28 -13.64 14.19 -15.29
CA GLN A 28 -14.55 15.25 -14.82
C GLN A 28 -13.82 16.20 -13.86
N PRO A 29 -14.29 17.44 -13.69
CA PRO A 29 -13.85 18.26 -12.58
C PRO A 29 -14.25 17.61 -11.25
N THR A 30 -13.39 17.74 -10.24
CA THR A 30 -13.71 17.28 -8.88
C THR A 30 -14.89 18.06 -8.31
N GLY A 31 -16.05 17.40 -8.26
CA GLY A 31 -17.26 17.92 -7.62
C GLY A 31 -17.42 17.41 -6.19
N LYS A 32 -18.13 18.17 -5.34
CA LYS A 32 -18.39 17.82 -3.94
C LYS A 32 -19.02 16.43 -3.79
N GLU A 33 -20.00 16.10 -4.61
CA GLU A 33 -20.68 14.80 -4.57
C GLU A 33 -19.71 13.65 -4.85
N LEU A 34 -18.80 13.81 -5.82
CA LEU A 34 -17.82 12.78 -6.17
C LEU A 34 -16.75 12.64 -5.08
N GLU A 35 -16.27 13.75 -4.52
CA GLU A 35 -15.37 13.73 -3.36
C GLU A 35 -15.98 12.96 -2.18
N GLU A 36 -17.24 13.25 -1.83
CA GLU A 36 -17.95 12.57 -0.74
C GLU A 36 -18.12 11.07 -1.01
N LYS A 37 -18.42 10.68 -2.24
CA LYS A 37 -18.50 9.26 -2.62
C LYS A 37 -17.15 8.56 -2.55
N ILE A 38 -16.06 9.23 -2.96
CA ILE A 38 -14.71 8.66 -2.87
C ILE A 38 -14.36 8.40 -1.40
N ILE A 39 -14.49 9.42 -0.54
CA ILE A 39 -14.20 9.31 0.88
C ILE A 39 -15.03 8.17 1.50
N PHE A 40 -16.34 8.15 1.27
CA PHE A 40 -17.22 7.12 1.79
C PHE A 40 -16.76 5.70 1.44
N HIS A 41 -16.43 5.42 0.17
CA HIS A 41 -16.06 4.06 -0.24
C HIS A 41 -14.66 3.65 0.23
N LEU A 42 -13.76 4.60 0.46
CA LEU A 42 -12.47 4.35 1.10
C LEU A 42 -12.63 4.04 2.60
N GLU A 43 -13.43 4.83 3.32
CA GLU A 43 -13.66 4.65 4.76
C GLU A 43 -14.40 3.35 5.09
N HIS A 44 -15.27 2.90 4.19
CA HIS A 44 -16.13 1.73 4.38
C HIS A 44 -15.69 0.54 3.51
N ALA A 45 -14.43 0.52 3.05
CA ALA A 45 -13.93 -0.50 2.12
C ALA A 45 -14.17 -1.95 2.59
N TYR A 46 -14.09 -2.17 3.91
CA TYR A 46 -14.21 -3.48 4.55
C TYR A 46 -15.49 -3.64 5.39
N ASP A 47 -16.42 -2.69 5.31
CA ASP A 47 -17.70 -2.78 6.03
C ASP A 47 -18.58 -3.84 5.35
N GLU A 48 -18.70 -5.02 5.97
CA GLU A 48 -19.50 -6.13 5.44
C GLU A 48 -20.97 -5.74 5.21
N ALA A 49 -21.55 -4.89 6.06
CA ALA A 49 -22.95 -4.49 5.92
C ALA A 49 -23.20 -3.64 4.66
N LEU A 50 -22.15 -2.99 4.15
CA LEU A 50 -22.22 -2.11 2.97
C LEU A 50 -21.63 -2.77 1.72
N MET A 51 -20.54 -3.52 1.86
CA MET A 51 -19.74 -4.01 0.74
C MET A 51 -19.94 -5.49 0.44
N LEU A 52 -20.47 -6.29 1.37
CA LEU A 52 -20.70 -7.72 1.12
C LEU A 52 -21.95 -7.92 0.25
N LYS A 53 -21.75 -8.43 -0.96
CA LYS A 53 -22.83 -8.81 -1.86
C LYS A 53 -23.54 -10.08 -1.35
N LYS A 54 -24.77 -10.31 -1.83
CA LYS A 54 -25.57 -11.51 -1.49
C LYS A 54 -24.90 -12.84 -1.85
N ASN A 55 -23.98 -12.85 -2.82
CA ASN A 55 -23.20 -14.02 -3.21
C ASN A 55 -21.97 -14.26 -2.30
N GLY A 56 -21.79 -13.47 -1.24
CA GLY A 56 -20.67 -13.58 -0.30
C GLY A 56 -19.37 -12.94 -0.77
N GLN A 57 -19.38 -12.23 -1.90
CA GLN A 57 -18.21 -11.50 -2.39
C GLN A 57 -18.25 -10.03 -1.98
N PHE A 58 -17.08 -9.44 -1.72
CA PHE A 58 -16.98 -8.00 -1.56
C PHE A 58 -17.20 -7.27 -2.88
N SER A 59 -17.87 -6.13 -2.81
CA SER A 59 -18.05 -5.23 -3.93
C SER A 59 -16.72 -4.62 -4.37
N ASN A 60 -16.52 -4.44 -5.68
CA ASN A 60 -15.37 -3.70 -6.23
C ASN A 60 -15.49 -2.18 -6.09
N LEU A 61 -16.60 -1.68 -5.54
CA LEU A 61 -16.81 -0.23 -5.40
C LEU A 61 -15.67 0.48 -4.66
N PRO A 62 -15.14 -0.01 -3.52
CA PRO A 62 -13.97 0.60 -2.87
C PRO A 62 -12.79 0.78 -3.83
N LEU A 63 -12.47 -0.25 -4.63
CA LEU A 63 -11.42 -0.18 -5.64
C LEU A 63 -11.73 0.85 -6.73
N TRP A 64 -12.95 0.86 -7.28
CA TRP A 64 -13.35 1.85 -8.31
C TRP A 64 -13.22 3.28 -7.81
N TYR A 65 -13.66 3.56 -6.59
CA TYR A 65 -13.54 4.89 -6.00
C TYR A 65 -12.10 5.23 -5.59
N ALA A 66 -11.29 4.25 -5.22
CA ALA A 66 -9.87 4.43 -4.96
C ALA A 66 -9.09 4.79 -6.25
N ILE A 67 -9.44 4.22 -7.41
CA ILE A 67 -8.90 4.62 -8.72
C ILE A 67 -9.31 6.08 -9.04
N LEU A 68 -10.57 6.43 -8.81
CA LEU A 68 -11.04 7.81 -9.02
C LEU A 68 -10.35 8.81 -8.09
N ALA A 69 -9.95 8.39 -6.90
CA ALA A 69 -9.22 9.24 -5.96
C ALA A 69 -7.89 9.75 -6.55
N GLU A 70 -7.31 9.09 -7.55
CA GLU A 70 -6.09 9.59 -8.20
C GLU A 70 -6.32 10.94 -8.91
N ALA A 71 -7.34 11.03 -9.75
CA ALA A 71 -7.70 12.26 -10.46
C ALA A 71 -8.29 13.31 -9.52
N HIS A 72 -9.00 12.85 -8.49
CA HIS A 72 -9.80 13.70 -7.61
C HIS A 72 -9.15 13.94 -6.25
N ALA A 73 -7.86 13.64 -6.08
CA ALA A 73 -7.16 13.71 -4.80
C ALA A 73 -7.33 15.06 -4.11
N THR A 74 -7.83 15.02 -2.88
CA THR A 74 -7.89 16.16 -1.95
C THR A 74 -7.33 15.75 -0.59
N ARG A 75 -6.80 16.72 0.17
CA ARG A 75 -6.25 16.44 1.50
C ARG A 75 -7.24 15.72 2.44
N LYS A 76 -8.55 15.90 2.24
CA LYS A 76 -9.60 15.29 3.08
C LYS A 76 -9.64 13.77 2.98
N MET A 77 -9.03 13.20 1.94
CA MET A 77 -8.99 11.76 1.72
C MET A 77 -7.95 11.05 2.59
N ALA A 78 -7.03 11.79 3.25
CA ALA A 78 -5.93 11.20 4.01
C ALA A 78 -6.41 10.21 5.10
N ASP A 79 -7.37 10.61 5.93
CA ASP A 79 -7.93 9.74 6.99
C ASP A 79 -8.64 8.51 6.40
N ALA A 80 -9.29 8.67 5.24
CA ALA A 80 -9.96 7.57 4.56
C ALA A 80 -8.95 6.56 3.96
N VAL A 81 -7.82 7.06 3.44
CA VAL A 81 -6.71 6.21 2.97
C VAL A 81 -6.03 5.50 4.14
N VAL A 82 -5.86 6.16 5.30
CA VAL A 82 -5.36 5.51 6.52
C VAL A 82 -6.22 4.29 6.87
N LYS A 83 -7.55 4.43 6.84
CA LYS A 83 -8.47 3.33 7.17
C LYS A 83 -8.31 2.10 6.27
N LEU A 84 -7.83 2.24 5.03
CA LEU A 84 -7.53 1.08 4.17
C LEU A 84 -6.49 0.14 4.79
N PHE A 85 -5.61 0.67 5.64
CA PHE A 85 -4.47 -0.04 6.21
C PHE A 85 -4.53 -0.20 7.73
N THR A 86 -5.53 0.40 8.38
CA THR A 86 -5.69 0.36 9.84
C THR A 86 -7.07 -0.14 10.27
N THR A 87 -7.84 -0.77 9.37
CA THR A 87 -9.11 -1.42 9.74
C THR A 87 -8.80 -2.83 10.29
N PRO A 88 -9.17 -3.13 11.56
CA PRO A 88 -8.96 -4.46 12.13
C PRO A 88 -9.72 -5.54 11.37
N ASP A 89 -9.14 -6.74 11.30
CA ASP A 89 -9.71 -7.91 10.62
C ASP A 89 -10.06 -7.68 9.13
N ALA A 90 -9.53 -6.59 8.54
CA ALA A 90 -9.70 -6.31 7.13
C ALA A 90 -9.12 -7.47 6.30
N PRO A 91 -9.88 -7.99 5.33
CA PRO A 91 -9.37 -9.04 4.47
C PRO A 91 -8.22 -8.55 3.60
N ASP A 92 -7.31 -9.47 3.27
CA ASP A 92 -6.22 -9.17 2.35
C ASP A 92 -6.75 -8.96 0.92
N TRP A 93 -6.65 -7.72 0.46
CA TRP A 93 -7.09 -7.30 -0.86
C TRP A 93 -5.94 -6.66 -1.63
N ASP A 94 -5.00 -7.48 -2.10
CA ASP A 94 -3.79 -7.08 -2.87
C ASP A 94 -4.02 -5.88 -3.81
N ILE A 95 -5.02 -5.94 -4.68
CA ILE A 95 -5.27 -4.89 -5.68
C ILE A 95 -5.71 -3.56 -5.02
N LEU A 96 -6.53 -3.62 -3.96
CA LEU A 96 -6.92 -2.42 -3.22
C LEU A 96 -5.75 -1.90 -2.36
N ASN A 97 -4.92 -2.80 -1.81
CA ASN A 97 -3.73 -2.44 -1.08
C ASN A 97 -2.73 -1.70 -1.99
N GLU A 98 -2.50 -2.20 -3.20
CA GLU A 98 -1.67 -1.53 -4.21
C GLU A 98 -2.23 -0.16 -4.62
N GLN A 99 -3.54 -0.05 -4.81
CA GLN A 99 -4.19 1.24 -5.09
C GLN A 99 -4.06 2.19 -3.91
N GLY A 100 -4.29 1.72 -2.68
CA GLY A 100 -4.13 2.52 -1.46
C GLY A 100 -2.69 2.99 -1.29
N LEU A 101 -1.71 2.14 -1.60
CA LEU A 101 -0.29 2.46 -1.56
C LEU A 101 0.02 3.61 -2.53
N TYR A 102 -0.49 3.53 -3.76
CA TYR A 102 -0.41 4.62 -4.73
C TYR A 102 -1.01 5.93 -4.16
N LEU A 103 -2.17 5.86 -3.50
CA LEU A 103 -2.81 7.03 -2.90
C LEU A 103 -2.02 7.63 -1.74
N VAL A 104 -1.32 6.82 -0.93
CA VAL A 104 -0.42 7.33 0.12
C VAL A 104 0.67 8.19 -0.49
N GLY A 105 1.36 7.70 -1.52
CA GLY A 105 2.40 8.45 -2.23
C GLY A 105 1.85 9.72 -2.90
N LEU A 106 0.75 9.59 -3.64
CA LEU A 106 0.08 10.72 -4.29
C LEU A 106 -0.31 11.84 -3.31
N LEU A 107 -0.93 11.47 -2.19
CA LEU A 107 -1.37 12.43 -1.19
C LEU A 107 -0.17 13.09 -0.49
N ALA A 108 0.87 12.33 -0.18
CA ALA A 108 2.10 12.85 0.41
C ALA A 108 2.82 13.85 -0.53
N GLU A 109 2.88 13.56 -1.82
CA GLU A 109 3.45 14.48 -2.82
C GLU A 109 2.62 15.77 -2.94
N LYS A 110 1.30 15.62 -3.08
CA LYS A 110 0.39 16.74 -3.40
C LYS A 110 0.06 17.60 -2.19
N PHE A 111 0.04 17.03 -1.00
CA PHE A 111 -0.33 17.66 0.26
C PHE A 111 0.67 17.27 1.36
N PRO A 112 1.90 17.83 1.36
CA PRO A 112 2.95 17.40 2.29
C PRO A 112 2.55 17.39 3.78
N GLU A 113 1.59 18.22 4.18
CA GLU A 113 1.05 18.23 5.54
C GLU A 113 0.38 16.91 5.97
N VAL A 114 -0.03 16.05 5.03
CA VAL A 114 -0.67 14.76 5.35
C VAL A 114 0.33 13.66 5.69
N ILE A 115 1.63 13.87 5.46
CA ILE A 115 2.69 12.94 5.91
C ILE A 115 2.61 12.76 7.43
N ASP A 116 2.35 13.85 8.16
CA ASP A 116 2.13 13.78 9.60
C ASP A 116 0.90 12.95 9.97
N THR A 117 -0.19 13.02 9.20
CA THR A 117 -1.38 12.18 9.39
C THR A 117 -1.02 10.69 9.26
N PHE A 118 -0.23 10.33 8.25
CA PHE A 118 0.19 8.93 8.04
C PHE A 118 1.14 8.45 9.14
N LEU A 119 2.13 9.25 9.53
CA LEU A 119 3.06 8.92 10.62
C LEU A 119 2.37 8.80 11.97
N ASP A 120 1.37 9.65 12.24
CA ASP A 120 0.58 9.59 13.48
C ASP A 120 -0.31 8.35 13.52
N ALA A 121 -0.87 7.94 12.37
CA ALA A 121 -1.61 6.69 12.24
C ALA A 121 -0.72 5.47 12.51
N ILE A 122 0.48 5.43 11.91
CA ILE A 122 1.46 4.36 12.19
C ILE A 122 1.79 4.30 13.69
N ALA A 123 2.12 5.44 14.29
CA ALA A 123 2.46 5.51 15.72
C ALA A 123 1.30 5.02 16.61
N LYS A 124 0.05 5.26 16.21
CA LYS A 124 -1.12 4.73 16.89
C LYS A 124 -1.20 3.20 16.78
N GLU A 125 -1.07 2.64 15.58
CA GLU A 125 -1.11 1.18 15.37
C GLU A 125 0.02 0.46 16.13
N VAL A 126 1.22 1.04 16.16
CA VAL A 126 2.36 0.53 16.95
C VAL A 126 2.05 0.55 18.45
N LYS A 127 1.48 1.65 18.95
CA LYS A 127 1.13 1.80 20.37
C LYS A 127 0.04 0.81 20.80
N GLU A 128 -0.93 0.57 19.93
CA GLU A 128 -2.07 -0.33 20.18
C GLU A 128 -1.73 -1.80 19.83
N GLU A 129 -0.53 -2.07 19.29
CA GLU A 129 -0.03 -3.39 18.91
C GLU A 129 -0.94 -4.13 17.92
N HIS A 130 -1.56 -3.36 17.01
CA HIS A 130 -2.44 -3.93 15.99
C HIS A 130 -1.67 -4.77 14.94
N GLU A 131 -2.34 -5.79 14.42
CA GLU A 131 -1.86 -6.66 13.32
C GLU A 131 -2.24 -6.13 11.93
N THR A 132 -2.65 -4.87 11.83
CA THR A 132 -3.07 -4.24 10.57
C THR A 132 -1.87 -4.01 9.64
N PRO A 133 -2.09 -3.96 8.31
CA PRO A 133 -1.01 -3.79 7.34
C PRO A 133 -0.57 -2.31 7.21
N TYR A 134 -0.33 -1.62 8.31
CA TYR A 134 0.07 -0.21 8.30
C TYR A 134 1.41 0.07 7.60
N LEU A 135 2.20 -0.96 7.26
CA LEU A 135 3.44 -0.83 6.48
C LEU A 135 3.24 -0.05 5.18
N PHE A 136 2.05 -0.16 4.57
CA PHE A 136 1.75 0.54 3.32
C PHE A 136 1.73 2.07 3.49
N LEU A 137 1.54 2.56 4.72
CA LEU A 137 1.64 3.98 5.03
C LEU A 137 3.08 4.49 4.97
N TYR A 138 4.10 3.63 5.02
CA TYR A 138 5.50 4.07 4.92
C TYR A 138 5.86 4.65 3.54
N GLU A 139 5.05 4.40 2.49
CA GLU A 139 5.21 5.04 1.18
C GLU A 139 5.24 6.57 1.26
N CYS A 140 4.62 7.17 2.29
CA CYS A 140 4.67 8.62 2.49
C CYS A 140 6.11 9.15 2.65
N LEU A 141 7.05 8.30 3.09
CA LEU A 141 8.44 8.66 3.31
C LEU A 141 9.17 9.02 2.01
N ALA A 142 8.70 8.55 0.86
CA ALA A 142 9.24 8.97 -0.44
C ALA A 142 9.20 10.50 -0.64
N PHE A 143 8.32 11.18 0.10
CA PHE A 143 8.13 12.64 0.06
C PHE A 143 8.43 13.32 1.40
N ALA A 144 8.90 12.57 2.41
CA ALA A 144 9.30 13.11 3.70
C ALA A 144 10.73 13.69 3.66
N ASP A 145 11.06 14.42 4.71
CA ASP A 145 12.36 15.04 4.91
C ASP A 145 12.72 15.11 6.41
N ASN A 146 13.82 15.78 6.74
CA ASN A 146 14.29 15.89 8.12
C ASN A 146 13.28 16.57 9.07
N THR A 147 12.28 17.33 8.60
CA THR A 147 11.24 17.87 9.49
C THR A 147 10.41 16.75 10.15
N HIS A 148 10.37 15.57 9.54
CA HIS A 148 9.67 14.38 10.04
C HIS A 148 10.58 13.44 10.85
N ALA A 149 11.90 13.70 10.92
CA ALA A 149 12.89 12.78 11.47
C ALA A 149 12.65 12.42 12.93
N LYS A 150 12.06 13.32 13.71
CA LYS A 150 11.70 13.05 15.11
C LYS A 150 10.69 11.91 15.24
N LYS A 151 9.63 11.91 14.41
CA LYS A 151 8.58 10.87 14.44
C LYS A 151 9.14 9.54 13.93
N VAL A 152 9.85 9.58 12.80
CA VAL A 152 10.48 8.39 12.21
C VAL A 152 11.52 7.77 13.15
N SER A 153 12.36 8.58 13.79
CA SER A 153 13.32 8.11 14.80
C SER A 153 12.65 7.48 16.03
N ALA A 154 11.47 7.96 16.43
CA ALA A 154 10.72 7.35 17.53
C ALA A 154 10.22 5.95 17.14
N LEU A 155 9.66 5.82 15.94
CA LEU A 155 9.22 4.53 15.39
C LEU A 155 10.40 3.56 15.21
N LEU A 156 11.54 4.02 14.72
CA LEU A 156 12.76 3.21 14.57
C LEU A 156 13.29 2.68 15.91
N LYS A 157 13.10 3.41 17.02
CA LYS A 157 13.55 3.01 18.36
C LYS A 157 12.56 2.09 19.06
N ASP A 158 11.29 2.11 18.69
CA ASP A 158 10.27 1.27 19.30
C ASP A 158 10.33 -0.15 18.72
N LYS A 159 10.62 -1.14 19.56
CA LYS A 159 10.72 -2.55 19.16
C LYS A 159 9.37 -3.16 18.78
N LYS A 160 8.25 -2.50 19.09
CA LYS A 160 6.91 -2.91 18.67
C LYS A 160 6.59 -2.51 17.24
N THR A 161 7.35 -1.56 16.68
CA THR A 161 7.21 -1.19 15.28
C THR A 161 7.50 -2.40 14.42
N LYS A 162 6.56 -2.78 13.56
CA LYS A 162 6.73 -3.86 12.59
C LYS A 162 7.40 -3.33 11.33
N TRP A 163 8.14 -4.20 10.67
CA TRP A 163 8.91 -3.87 9.47
C TRP A 163 9.86 -2.67 9.69
N ARG A 164 10.52 -2.61 10.86
CA ARG A 164 11.49 -1.53 11.21
C ARG A 164 12.61 -1.41 10.20
N GLU A 165 13.02 -2.53 9.61
CA GLU A 165 14.02 -2.59 8.54
C GLU A 165 13.53 -1.90 7.26
N LEU A 166 12.25 -2.04 6.90
CA LEU A 166 11.66 -1.31 5.78
C LEU A 166 11.59 0.19 6.07
N LEU A 167 11.14 0.56 7.27
CA LEU A 167 11.13 1.94 7.74
C LEU A 167 12.53 2.58 7.68
N ALA A 168 13.55 1.81 8.08
CA ALA A 168 14.95 2.24 8.07
C ALA A 168 15.43 2.56 6.64
N VAL A 169 15.17 1.64 5.71
CA VAL A 169 15.54 1.81 4.30
C VAL A 169 14.83 3.02 3.69
N GLN A 170 13.51 3.14 3.87
CA GLN A 170 12.77 4.25 3.26
C GLN A 170 13.13 5.61 3.86
N ALA A 171 13.40 5.70 5.17
CA ALA A 171 13.92 6.92 5.77
C ALA A 171 15.29 7.32 5.20
N ALA A 172 16.16 6.33 4.94
CA ALA A 172 17.46 6.57 4.34
C ALA A 172 17.34 7.03 2.88
N GLU A 173 16.52 6.36 2.07
CA GLU A 173 16.29 6.71 0.66
C GLU A 173 15.61 8.08 0.47
N ALA A 174 14.82 8.51 1.45
CA ALA A 174 14.28 9.88 1.55
C ALA A 174 15.35 10.94 1.88
N GLY A 175 16.53 10.50 2.32
CA GLY A 175 17.63 11.35 2.75
C GLY A 175 17.40 11.99 4.11
N MET A 176 16.71 11.30 5.03
CA MET A 176 16.45 11.78 6.39
C MET A 176 17.68 11.57 7.28
N THR A 177 18.73 12.36 7.04
CA THR A 177 20.02 12.30 7.75
C THR A 177 19.89 12.44 9.27
N GLU A 178 18.89 13.17 9.77
CA GLU A 178 18.65 13.30 11.22
C GLU A 178 18.19 12.00 11.89
N CYS A 179 17.82 10.96 11.12
CA CYS A 179 17.53 9.62 11.63
C CYS A 179 18.79 8.76 11.87
N GLU A 180 19.98 9.20 11.45
CA GLU A 180 21.23 8.42 11.57
C GLU A 180 21.47 7.86 12.99
N PRO A 181 21.30 8.62 14.08
CA PRO A 181 21.51 8.06 15.43
C PRO A 181 20.51 6.95 15.79
N ALA A 182 19.28 7.01 15.29
CA ALA A 182 18.27 5.98 15.52
C ALA A 182 18.58 4.71 14.71
N LEU A 183 19.03 4.87 13.47
CA LEU A 183 19.46 3.77 12.60
C LEU A 183 20.70 3.07 13.14
N GLN A 184 21.67 3.82 13.63
CA GLN A 184 22.88 3.26 14.24
C GLN A 184 22.54 2.42 15.48
N ALA A 185 21.69 2.94 16.37
CA ALA A 185 21.21 2.18 17.53
C ALA A 185 20.44 0.91 17.12
N PHE A 186 19.63 0.97 16.05
CA PHE A 186 18.93 -0.20 15.52
C PHE A 186 19.89 -1.23 14.92
N TYR A 187 20.94 -0.79 14.20
CA TYR A 187 21.97 -1.68 13.67
C TYR A 187 22.71 -2.43 14.78
N GLU A 188 23.07 -1.74 15.86
CA GLU A 188 23.76 -2.33 17.02
C GLU A 188 22.97 -3.48 17.67
N GLU A 189 21.63 -3.45 17.61
CA GLU A 189 20.79 -4.57 18.05
C GLU A 189 21.04 -5.85 17.24
N TYR A 190 21.44 -5.72 15.97
CA TYR A 190 21.57 -6.82 15.01
C TYR A 190 23.01 -7.09 14.57
N GLU A 191 23.99 -6.26 14.95
CA GLU A 191 25.38 -6.31 14.45
C GLU A 191 26.03 -7.70 14.55
N GLN A 192 25.80 -8.39 15.66
CA GLN A 192 26.33 -9.73 15.95
C GLN A 192 25.72 -10.85 15.07
N HIS A 193 24.60 -10.60 14.41
CA HIS A 193 23.87 -11.59 13.61
C HIS A 193 24.44 -11.66 12.18
N THR A 194 25.57 -12.31 12.02
CA THR A 194 26.28 -12.42 10.73
C THR A 194 26.01 -13.74 9.99
N GLN A 195 25.20 -14.63 10.55
CA GLN A 195 24.93 -15.95 9.96
C GLN A 195 24.09 -15.79 8.69
N THR A 196 24.65 -16.17 7.54
CA THR A 196 23.95 -16.08 6.26
C THR A 196 22.70 -16.94 6.22
N GLY A 197 21.60 -16.39 5.69
CA GLY A 197 20.32 -17.10 5.53
C GLY A 197 19.38 -17.01 6.72
N THR A 198 19.78 -16.37 7.83
CA THR A 198 18.86 -16.08 8.95
C THR A 198 18.11 -14.77 8.73
N GLU A 199 16.96 -14.65 9.40
CA GLU A 199 16.15 -13.45 9.38
C GLU A 199 16.89 -12.26 10.01
N GLU A 200 17.59 -12.48 11.12
CA GLU A 200 18.34 -11.45 11.83
C GLU A 200 19.48 -10.89 10.97
N ASN A 201 20.17 -11.75 10.20
CA ASN A 201 21.18 -11.27 9.26
C ASN A 201 20.56 -10.53 8.08
N ARG A 202 19.33 -10.86 7.65
CA ARG A 202 18.61 -10.08 6.64
C ARG A 202 18.33 -8.66 7.16
N ILE A 203 17.75 -8.54 8.35
CA ILE A 203 17.50 -7.25 9.01
C ILE A 203 18.80 -6.45 9.14
N ARG A 204 19.88 -7.08 9.63
CA ARG A 204 21.21 -6.45 9.73
C ARG A 204 21.70 -5.87 8.40
N VAL A 205 21.52 -6.59 7.30
CA VAL A 205 21.95 -6.16 5.95
C VAL A 205 21.13 -4.97 5.46
N GLU A 206 19.81 -4.97 5.65
CA GLU A 206 18.94 -3.85 5.27
C GLU A 206 19.30 -2.56 6.03
N ILE A 207 19.56 -2.64 7.34
CA ILE A 207 19.96 -1.47 8.13
C ILE A 207 21.36 -0.98 7.72
N ALA A 208 22.30 -1.88 7.43
CA ALA A 208 23.61 -1.51 6.93
C ALA A 208 23.53 -0.77 5.59
N TYR A 209 22.66 -1.24 4.69
CA TYR A 209 22.35 -0.54 3.43
C TYR A 209 21.78 0.86 3.69
N ALA A 210 20.80 0.99 4.60
CA ALA A 210 20.22 2.29 4.96
C ALA A 210 21.28 3.29 5.46
N LEU A 211 22.20 2.86 6.33
CA LEU A 211 23.31 3.69 6.82
C LEU A 211 24.26 4.09 5.68
N GLU A 212 24.56 3.18 4.75
CA GLU A 212 25.39 3.48 3.58
C GLU A 212 24.75 4.53 2.67
N VAL A 213 23.45 4.41 2.40
CA VAL A 213 22.67 5.36 1.60
C VAL A 213 22.70 6.76 2.22
N LEU A 214 22.44 6.88 3.53
CA LEU A 214 22.51 8.17 4.23
C LEU A 214 23.91 8.79 4.15
N LYS A 215 24.96 7.99 4.31
CA LYS A 215 26.35 8.46 4.24
C LYS A 215 26.72 9.02 2.86
N LYS A 216 26.18 8.43 1.79
CA LYS A 216 26.38 8.93 0.42
C LYS A 216 25.59 10.22 0.17
N GLY A 217 24.56 10.50 0.96
CA GLY A 217 23.67 11.66 0.77
C GLY A 217 22.81 11.54 -0.49
N GLU A 218 22.64 10.32 -1.00
CA GLU A 218 21.87 10.02 -2.20
C GLU A 218 20.38 9.94 -1.86
N LYS A 219 19.53 10.62 -2.64
CA LYS A 219 18.07 10.51 -2.54
C LYS A 219 17.54 9.69 -3.70
N HIS A 220 17.10 8.48 -3.39
CA HIS A 220 16.55 7.54 -4.37
C HIS A 220 15.35 6.78 -3.77
N PRO A 221 14.26 7.48 -3.43
CA PRO A 221 13.09 6.83 -2.84
C PRO A 221 12.53 5.77 -3.79
N ASN A 222 12.53 4.50 -3.36
CA ASN A 222 11.87 3.41 -4.06
C ASN A 222 10.36 3.48 -3.82
N SER A 223 9.68 4.39 -4.52
CA SER A 223 8.24 4.64 -4.42
C SER A 223 7.46 3.84 -5.47
N TYR A 224 6.43 3.11 -5.02
CA TYR A 224 5.47 2.47 -5.93
C TYR A 224 4.67 3.51 -6.71
N TYR A 225 4.24 4.59 -6.04
CA TYR A 225 3.51 5.70 -6.67
C TYR A 225 4.25 6.28 -7.88
N LEU A 226 5.56 6.56 -7.74
CA LEU A 226 6.39 7.09 -8.82
C LEU A 226 6.60 6.09 -9.97
N GLN A 227 6.49 4.78 -9.73
CA GLN A 227 6.80 3.73 -10.71
C GLN A 227 5.58 3.18 -11.46
N ARG A 228 4.39 3.21 -10.84
CA ARG A 228 3.22 2.47 -11.34
C ARG A 228 2.67 3.01 -12.66
N GLY A 229 2.81 4.31 -12.91
CA GLY A 229 2.35 4.96 -14.15
C GLY A 229 0.83 5.10 -14.25
N GLU A 230 0.34 5.32 -15.47
CA GLU A 230 -1.06 5.64 -15.75
C GLU A 230 -2.04 4.51 -15.35
N TRP A 231 -3.08 4.87 -14.59
CA TRP A 231 -4.07 3.93 -14.04
C TRP A 231 -4.65 3.01 -15.11
N LYS A 232 -5.01 3.54 -16.29
CA LYS A 232 -5.71 2.78 -17.33
C LYS A 232 -4.83 1.65 -17.87
N ASN A 233 -3.54 1.92 -18.09
CA ASN A 233 -2.59 0.91 -18.56
C ASN A 233 -2.34 -0.14 -17.48
N HIS A 234 -2.20 0.28 -16.23
CA HIS A 234 -2.03 -0.62 -15.09
C HIS A 234 -3.22 -1.59 -14.96
N TYR A 235 -4.45 -1.08 -14.92
CA TYR A 235 -5.64 -1.91 -14.75
C TYR A 235 -6.01 -2.72 -15.99
N GLN A 236 -5.64 -2.29 -17.20
CA GLN A 236 -5.79 -3.12 -18.41
C GLN A 236 -5.00 -4.42 -18.33
N GLN A 237 -3.82 -4.41 -17.71
CA GLN A 237 -3.01 -5.63 -17.50
C GLN A 237 -3.65 -6.56 -16.46
N LEU A 238 -4.44 -6.01 -15.53
CA LEU A 238 -5.14 -6.75 -14.49
C LEU A 238 -6.54 -7.21 -14.91
N ALA A 239 -7.06 -6.76 -16.06
CA ALA A 239 -8.42 -7.07 -16.52
C ALA A 239 -8.80 -8.57 -16.49
N PRO A 240 -7.90 -9.52 -16.83
CA PRO A 240 -8.20 -10.96 -16.73
C PRO A 240 -8.59 -11.43 -15.32
N LEU A 241 -8.14 -10.75 -14.27
CA LEU A 241 -8.49 -11.06 -12.87
C LEU A 241 -9.96 -10.74 -12.55
N PHE A 242 -10.60 -9.89 -13.36
CA PHE A 242 -11.97 -9.42 -13.15
C PHE A 242 -13.01 -10.12 -14.04
N GLU A 243 -12.60 -11.01 -14.95
CA GLU A 243 -13.49 -11.62 -15.96
C GLU A 243 -14.53 -12.62 -15.42
N THR A 244 -14.33 -13.18 -14.22
CA THR A 244 -15.22 -14.24 -13.66
C THR A 244 -15.55 -14.05 -12.18
N GLU A 245 -15.54 -12.81 -11.68
CA GLU A 245 -15.73 -12.47 -10.26
C GLU A 245 -14.77 -13.24 -9.30
N LYS A 246 -13.53 -12.76 -9.12
CA LYS A 246 -12.83 -12.91 -7.81
C LYS A 246 -12.06 -11.65 -7.40
N PRO A 247 -12.75 -10.54 -7.12
CA PRO A 247 -12.16 -9.44 -6.37
C PRO A 247 -12.00 -9.85 -4.89
N MET A 248 -10.89 -9.41 -4.29
CA MET A 248 -10.32 -9.95 -3.05
C MET A 248 -9.77 -11.38 -3.21
N LEU A 249 -8.51 -11.49 -3.63
CA LEU A 249 -7.80 -12.76 -3.73
C LEU A 249 -6.76 -12.90 -2.61
N ALA A 250 -7.23 -13.13 -1.39
CA ALA A 250 -6.56 -14.12 -0.54
C ALA A 250 -6.70 -15.49 -1.25
N GLY A 251 -5.84 -15.74 -2.25
CA GLY A 251 -5.84 -17.01 -2.97
C GLY A 251 -5.56 -16.97 -4.48
N ILE A 252 -4.56 -16.21 -4.95
CA ILE A 252 -3.88 -16.54 -6.23
C ILE A 252 -3.33 -18.00 -6.21
N THR A 253 -3.36 -18.64 -5.05
CA THR A 253 -2.83 -19.98 -4.79
C THR A 253 -3.83 -21.12 -4.99
N SER A 254 -5.11 -20.86 -5.29
CA SER A 254 -6.11 -21.94 -5.35
C SER A 254 -6.13 -22.71 -6.68
N ASN A 255 -5.67 -22.11 -7.80
CA ASN A 255 -5.70 -22.77 -9.12
C ASN A 255 -4.38 -22.75 -9.91
N VAL A 256 -3.29 -22.17 -9.37
CA VAL A 256 -1.98 -22.25 -10.05
C VAL A 256 -1.42 -23.65 -9.87
N GLY A 257 -1.29 -24.39 -10.97
CA GLY A 257 -0.68 -25.71 -10.94
C GLY A 257 0.73 -25.62 -10.39
N ARG A 258 1.14 -26.57 -9.53
CA ARG A 258 2.48 -26.59 -8.89
C ARG A 258 3.63 -26.38 -9.88
N ASN A 259 3.44 -26.76 -11.14
CA ASN A 259 4.45 -26.68 -12.20
C ASN A 259 4.32 -25.45 -13.10
N ASP A 260 3.26 -24.65 -12.98
CA ASP A 260 3.04 -23.45 -13.77
C ASP A 260 4.01 -22.35 -13.36
N LEU A 261 4.17 -21.35 -14.22
CA LEU A 261 4.98 -20.18 -13.90
C LEU A 261 4.38 -19.44 -12.69
N CYS A 262 5.26 -19.01 -11.80
CA CYS A 262 4.85 -18.37 -10.57
C CYS A 262 4.26 -16.98 -10.88
N PRO A 263 3.07 -16.65 -10.37
CA PRO A 263 2.36 -15.41 -10.70
C PRO A 263 3.07 -14.14 -10.19
N CYS A 264 4.05 -14.26 -9.30
CA CYS A 264 4.88 -13.15 -8.83
C CYS A 264 5.92 -12.66 -9.85
N GLY A 265 5.91 -13.15 -11.09
CA GLY A 265 6.82 -12.69 -12.15
C GLY A 265 8.26 -13.19 -12.05
N SER A 266 8.59 -14.06 -11.08
CA SER A 266 9.98 -14.54 -10.87
C SER A 266 10.54 -15.43 -12.00
N GLY A 267 9.73 -15.85 -12.98
CA GLY A 267 10.09 -16.80 -14.02
C GLY A 267 10.30 -18.26 -13.53
N LYS A 268 10.16 -18.52 -12.23
CA LYS A 268 10.30 -19.85 -11.61
C LYS A 268 8.94 -20.57 -11.59
N LYS A 269 8.95 -21.90 -11.51
CA LYS A 269 7.72 -22.68 -11.27
C LYS A 269 7.13 -22.35 -9.90
N TYR A 270 5.81 -22.33 -9.79
CA TYR A 270 5.09 -21.94 -8.57
C TYR A 270 5.56 -22.72 -7.33
N LYS A 271 5.75 -24.05 -7.44
CA LYS A 271 6.30 -24.91 -6.36
C LYS A 271 7.72 -24.57 -5.89
N HIS A 272 8.46 -23.76 -6.62
CA HIS A 272 9.84 -23.37 -6.31
C HIS A 272 9.99 -21.88 -5.97
N CYS A 273 8.87 -21.16 -5.88
CA CYS A 273 8.84 -19.75 -5.54
C CYS A 273 7.79 -19.50 -4.46
N CYS A 274 6.69 -18.80 -4.76
CA CYS A 274 5.73 -18.38 -3.76
C CYS A 274 5.07 -19.54 -3.00
N MET A 275 4.85 -20.70 -3.63
CA MET A 275 4.28 -21.86 -2.92
C MET A 275 5.14 -22.31 -1.73
N LYS A 276 6.47 -22.27 -1.84
CA LYS A 276 7.36 -22.58 -0.71
C LYS A 276 7.25 -21.55 0.39
N LYS A 277 7.10 -20.27 0.04
CA LYS A 277 6.93 -19.18 0.99
C LYS A 277 5.60 -19.29 1.74
N ILE A 278 4.57 -19.82 1.09
CA ILE A 278 3.22 -20.04 1.64
C ILE A 278 3.15 -21.34 2.47
N GLN A 279 3.97 -22.34 2.17
CA GLN A 279 3.96 -23.67 2.83
C GLN A 279 5.03 -23.85 3.92
N GLY A 280 5.78 -22.83 4.32
CA GLY A 280 6.84 -23.00 5.34
C GLY A 280 6.26 -23.56 6.65
N ASN A 281 6.88 -24.46 7.42
CA ASN A 281 8.24 -25.02 7.53
C ASN A 281 9.34 -24.60 6.54
#